data_AF-A0A9N9A1L1-F1
#
_entry.id   AF-A0A9N9A1L1-F1
#
_cell.length_a   1.000
_cell.length_b   1.000
_cell.length_c   1.000
_cell.angle_alpha   90.00
_cell.angle_beta   90.00
_cell.angle_gamma   90.00
#
_symmetry.space_group_name_H-M   'P 1'
#
loop_
_entity.id
_entity.type
_entity.pdbx_description
1 polymer ?
#
loop_
_entity_poly.entity_id
_entity_poly.type
_entity_poly.pdbx_seq_one_letter_code
_entity_poly.pdbx_strand_id
1 'polypeptide(L)'
;WFHKPETPTIVLLTQKNGPNQLKQSIENHYSRKNFRESLRLSLEFIEFVENCNTKVSSDGERKQDPYSNPNKLTSTRDMLEIAARSALRLGNVEIAVKCVDKLVSNEPGHIYFRGMVYAKGGRYADSIRHLIKYNQMRKNDYKTWKEIGNTFLSCYHTLFAKKDSEQFPIYKPDTTLKNTFITQISLLSFHRALNIMTISEWSDSVSFVYSRFTREKAKIERLINDLEEEGVVKEEAYVFGGSDEPDSKIDLEKLGFEGEMIKYILMECRASVNSERMAEEQEKSAGQL
;
A
#
# COMPACT_ATOMS: atom_id res chain seq x y z
N TRP A 1 -16.13 -3.52 31.39
CA TRP A 1 -15.68 -2.39 30.55
C TRP A 1 -15.31 -2.81 29.13
N PHE A 2 -14.96 -4.09 28.90
CA PHE A 2 -14.78 -4.66 27.56
C PHE A 2 -15.80 -5.78 27.30
N HIS A 3 -16.04 -6.07 26.02
CA HIS A 3 -16.93 -7.11 25.50
C HIS A 3 -16.69 -8.44 26.22
N LYS A 4 -17.73 -9.00 26.83
CA LYS A 4 -17.67 -10.34 27.42
C LYS A 4 -17.92 -11.38 26.32
N PRO A 5 -17.11 -12.45 26.18
CA PRO A 5 -17.27 -13.45 25.13
C PRO A 5 -18.65 -14.10 25.06
N GLU A 6 -19.37 -14.11 26.18
CA GLU A 6 -20.68 -14.74 26.35
C GLU A 6 -21.83 -13.96 25.70
N THR A 7 -21.65 -12.67 25.39
CA THR A 7 -22.70 -11.87 24.74
C THR A 7 -22.50 -11.87 23.22
N PRO A 8 -23.49 -12.32 22.42
CA PRO A 8 -23.37 -12.26 20.97
C PRO A 8 -23.25 -10.80 20.47
N THR A 9 -22.39 -10.58 19.48
CA THR A 9 -22.14 -9.26 18.89
C THR A 9 -23.41 -8.53 18.44
N ILE A 10 -24.36 -9.25 17.83
CA ILE A 10 -25.65 -8.70 17.40
C ILE A 10 -26.45 -8.15 18.59
N VAL A 11 -26.51 -8.89 19.69
CA VAL A 11 -27.20 -8.46 20.91
C VAL A 11 -26.53 -7.23 21.49
N LEU A 12 -25.21 -7.17 21.47
CA LEU A 12 -24.50 -5.98 21.94
C LEU A 12 -24.74 -4.77 21.03
N LEU A 13 -24.70 -4.95 19.72
CA LEU A 13 -24.89 -3.87 18.74
C LEU A 13 -26.28 -3.23 18.77
N THR A 14 -27.28 -3.92 19.30
CA THR A 14 -28.64 -3.37 19.50
C THR A 14 -28.80 -2.61 20.82
N GLN A 15 -27.86 -2.72 21.76
CA GLN A 15 -27.90 -1.97 23.02
C GLN A 15 -27.43 -0.54 22.83
N LYS A 16 -27.96 0.40 23.63
CA LYS A 16 -27.64 1.84 23.56
C LYS A 16 -26.14 2.15 23.56
N ASN A 17 -25.36 1.48 24.42
CA ASN A 17 -23.91 1.71 24.56
C ASN A 17 -23.06 0.60 23.93
N GLY A 18 -23.68 -0.45 23.40
CA GLY A 18 -22.98 -1.65 22.98
C GLY A 18 -22.07 -1.46 21.75
N PRO A 19 -22.44 -0.68 20.72
CA PRO A 19 -21.54 -0.39 19.60
C PRO A 19 -20.22 0.25 20.03
N ASN A 20 -20.27 1.20 20.97
CA ASN A 20 -19.07 1.85 21.49
C ASN A 20 -18.22 0.87 22.32
N GLN A 21 -18.85 0.03 23.15
CA GLN A 21 -18.15 -1.01 23.91
C GLN A 21 -17.47 -2.03 22.98
N LEU A 22 -18.12 -2.43 21.90
CA LEU A 22 -17.57 -3.35 20.92
C LEU A 22 -16.37 -2.73 20.18
N LYS A 23 -16.50 -1.48 19.72
CA LYS A 23 -15.39 -0.73 19.08
C LYS A 23 -14.16 -0.65 20.00
N GLN A 24 -14.35 -0.24 21.25
CA GLN A 24 -13.26 -0.19 22.23
C GLN A 24 -12.63 -1.57 22.47
N SER A 25 -13.44 -2.63 22.45
CA SER A 25 -12.95 -4.00 22.61
C SER A 25 -12.12 -4.44 21.41
N ILE A 26 -12.58 -4.17 20.19
CA ILE A 26 -11.87 -4.39 18.93
C ILE A 26 -10.51 -3.68 18.96
N GLU A 27 -10.48 -2.40 19.30
CA GLU A 27 -9.26 -1.59 19.40
C GLU A 27 -8.29 -2.13 20.46
N ASN A 28 -8.81 -2.56 21.61
CA ASN A 28 -8.00 -3.18 22.65
C ASN A 28 -7.41 -4.53 22.19
N HIS A 29 -8.18 -5.39 21.52
CA HIS A 29 -7.66 -6.63 20.94
C HIS A 29 -6.57 -6.36 19.90
N TYR A 30 -6.79 -5.38 19.01
CA TYR A 30 -5.81 -4.94 18.02
C TYR A 30 -4.52 -4.46 18.68
N SER A 31 -4.63 -3.58 19.68
CA SER A 31 -3.49 -3.01 20.41
C SER A 31 -2.68 -4.07 21.16
N ARG A 32 -3.35 -5.11 21.67
CA ARG A 32 -2.72 -6.27 22.32
C ARG A 32 -2.22 -7.34 21.34
N LYS A 33 -2.24 -7.06 20.03
CA LYS A 33 -1.84 -7.99 18.95
C LYS A 33 -2.68 -9.27 18.88
N ASN A 34 -3.87 -9.28 19.49
CA ASN A 34 -4.84 -10.35 19.31
C ASN A 34 -5.62 -10.12 18.01
N PHE A 35 -4.93 -10.29 16.88
CA PHE A 35 -5.45 -10.01 15.55
C PHE A 35 -6.60 -10.94 15.16
N ARG A 36 -6.66 -12.15 15.70
CA ARG A 36 -7.76 -13.10 15.43
C ARG A 36 -9.09 -12.57 15.96
N GLU A 37 -9.13 -12.20 17.24
CA GLU A 37 -10.36 -11.65 17.83
C GLU A 37 -10.69 -10.25 17.29
N SER A 38 -9.67 -9.42 17.06
CA SER A 38 -9.87 -8.11 16.44
C SER A 38 -10.52 -8.26 15.06
N LEU A 39 -10.01 -9.16 14.22
CA LEU A 39 -10.58 -9.43 12.89
C LEU A 39 -12.01 -9.97 13.00
N ARG A 40 -12.24 -11.00 13.82
CA ARG A 40 -13.56 -11.63 13.97
C ARG A 40 -14.62 -10.60 14.35
N LEU A 41 -14.38 -9.85 15.43
CA LEU A 41 -15.31 -8.84 15.93
C LEU A 41 -15.52 -7.68 14.94
N SER A 42 -14.47 -7.24 14.23
CA SER A 42 -14.62 -6.23 13.18
C SER A 42 -15.50 -6.72 12.02
N LEU A 43 -15.34 -7.97 11.57
CA LEU A 43 -16.16 -8.54 10.50
C LEU A 43 -17.62 -8.70 10.93
N GLU A 44 -17.88 -9.16 12.15
CA GLU A 44 -19.23 -9.25 12.70
C GLU A 44 -19.91 -7.87 12.81
N PHE A 45 -19.15 -6.83 13.16
CA PHE A 45 -19.66 -5.45 13.15
C PHE A 45 -20.04 -5.01 11.73
N ILE A 46 -19.15 -5.24 10.76
CA ILE A 46 -19.37 -4.86 9.35
C ILE A 46 -20.60 -5.57 8.80
N GLU A 47 -20.69 -6.88 9.00
CA GLU A 47 -21.80 -7.71 8.55
C GLU A 47 -23.14 -7.25 9.15
N PHE A 48 -23.17 -6.93 10.44
CA PHE A 48 -24.37 -6.38 11.08
C PHE A 48 -24.84 -5.10 10.38
N VAL A 49 -23.93 -4.14 10.13
CA VAL A 49 -24.30 -2.87 9.47
C VAL A 49 -24.75 -3.08 8.02
N GLU A 50 -24.10 -3.96 7.27
CA GLU A 50 -24.48 -4.30 5.89
C GLU A 50 -25.87 -4.95 5.83
N ASN A 51 -26.16 -5.86 6.75
CA ASN A 51 -27.47 -6.52 6.85
C ASN A 51 -28.59 -5.54 7.26
N CYS A 52 -28.27 -4.54 8.08
CA CYS A 52 -29.22 -3.48 8.43
C CYS A 52 -29.55 -2.57 7.22
N ASN A 53 -28.56 -2.28 6.35
CA ASN A 53 -28.73 -1.36 5.23
C ASN A 53 -29.42 -1.98 4.01
N THR A 54 -29.26 -3.29 3.79
CA THR A 54 -29.81 -3.99 2.62
C THR A 54 -31.32 -4.24 2.68
N LYS A 55 -31.91 -4.34 3.88
CA LYS A 55 -33.33 -4.69 4.07
C LYS A 55 -34.31 -3.52 4.13
N VAL A 56 -33.83 -2.27 4.04
CA VAL A 56 -34.71 -1.08 4.00
C VAL A 56 -35.51 -1.00 2.69
N SER A 57 -35.21 -1.84 1.69
CA SER A 57 -35.71 -1.72 0.31
C SER A 57 -36.74 -2.77 -0.15
N SER A 58 -37.13 -3.73 0.68
CA SER A 58 -38.08 -4.78 0.26
C SER A 58 -38.89 -5.34 1.42
N ASP A 59 -40.17 -5.00 1.40
CA ASP A 59 -41.31 -5.68 2.03
C ASP A 59 -41.61 -5.45 3.53
N GLY A 60 -42.81 -4.88 3.75
CA GLY A 60 -43.39 -4.51 5.03
C GLY A 60 -44.07 -5.66 5.79
N GLU A 61 -43.34 -6.73 6.08
CA GLU A 61 -43.83 -7.77 7.01
C GLU A 61 -42.96 -7.88 8.27
N ARG A 62 -43.57 -7.53 9.42
CA ARG A 62 -42.95 -7.59 10.75
C ARG A 62 -42.86 -9.03 11.24
N LYS A 63 -41.72 -9.68 11.04
CA LYS A 63 -41.18 -10.66 12.00
C LYS A 63 -40.17 -9.95 12.90
N GLN A 64 -40.11 -10.37 14.17
CA GLN A 64 -39.21 -9.79 15.17
C GLN A 64 -37.77 -9.88 14.66
N ASP A 65 -37.22 -8.75 14.20
CA ASP A 65 -36.02 -8.72 13.39
C ASP A 65 -34.76 -8.72 14.27
N PRO A 66 -33.91 -9.75 14.20
CA PRO A 66 -32.63 -9.76 14.92
C PRO A 66 -31.65 -8.69 14.44
N TYR A 67 -31.90 -8.05 13.29
CA TYR A 67 -31.08 -6.99 12.69
C TYR A 67 -31.77 -5.61 12.70
N SER A 68 -32.56 -5.32 13.73
CA SER A 68 -32.95 -3.94 14.00
C SER A 68 -31.70 -3.09 14.20
N ASN A 69 -31.61 -1.93 13.53
CA ASN A 69 -30.51 -0.95 13.69
C ASN A 69 -30.94 0.22 14.61
N PRO A 70 -31.22 -0.01 15.90
CA PRO A 70 -31.73 1.05 16.79
C PRO A 70 -30.72 2.19 16.96
N ASN A 71 -29.43 1.89 16.78
CA ASN A 71 -28.32 2.82 16.95
C ASN A 71 -27.94 3.57 15.65
N LYS A 72 -28.67 3.34 14.54
CA LYS A 72 -28.43 3.99 13.24
C LYS A 72 -26.95 3.93 12.80
N LEU A 73 -26.33 2.78 12.99
CA LEU A 73 -24.95 2.55 12.59
C LEU A 73 -24.84 2.56 11.07
N THR A 74 -24.00 3.44 10.53
CA THR A 74 -23.79 3.58 9.08
C THR A 74 -22.32 3.50 8.71
N SER A 75 -21.42 4.03 9.54
CA SER A 75 -19.99 4.02 9.28
C SER A 75 -19.36 2.71 9.74
N THR A 76 -18.85 1.93 8.78
CA THR A 76 -18.00 0.75 9.00
C THR A 76 -16.52 1.05 8.76
N ARG A 77 -16.17 2.30 8.42
CA ARG A 77 -14.83 2.70 7.96
C ARG A 77 -13.70 2.24 8.87
N ASP A 78 -13.77 2.58 10.15
CA ASP A 78 -12.69 2.26 11.10
C ASP A 78 -12.61 0.74 11.34
N MET A 79 -13.76 0.04 11.26
CA MET A 79 -13.81 -1.43 11.39
C MET A 79 -13.22 -2.11 10.15
N LEU A 80 -13.46 -1.58 8.95
CA LEU A 80 -12.85 -2.05 7.70
C LEU A 80 -11.32 -1.88 7.74
N GLU A 81 -10.83 -0.74 8.26
CA GLU A 81 -9.39 -0.53 8.40
C GLU A 81 -8.77 -1.52 9.40
N ILE A 82 -9.34 -1.66 10.60
CA ILE A 82 -8.84 -2.59 11.63
C ILE A 82 -8.92 -4.04 11.15
N ALA A 83 -10.01 -4.43 10.47
CA ALA A 83 -10.16 -5.75 9.87
C ALA A 83 -9.07 -6.01 8.82
N ALA A 84 -8.86 -5.09 7.87
CA ALA A 84 -7.84 -5.24 6.85
C ALA A 84 -6.43 -5.38 7.46
N ARG A 85 -6.08 -4.53 8.45
CA ARG A 85 -4.79 -4.59 9.14
C ARG A 85 -4.59 -5.91 9.90
N SER A 86 -5.63 -6.38 10.57
CA SER A 86 -5.61 -7.65 11.31
C SER A 86 -5.50 -8.84 10.37
N ALA A 87 -6.24 -8.83 9.26
CA ALA A 87 -6.18 -9.87 8.22
C ALA A 87 -4.77 -9.96 7.61
N LEU A 88 -4.13 -8.83 7.30
CA LEU A 88 -2.73 -8.80 6.85
C LEU A 88 -1.77 -9.39 7.88
N ARG A 89 -1.95 -9.11 9.18
CA ARG A 89 -1.12 -9.67 10.25
C ARG A 89 -1.28 -11.18 10.40
N LEU A 90 -2.44 -11.72 10.02
CA LEU A 90 -2.74 -13.15 10.01
C LEU A 90 -2.38 -13.83 8.67
N GLY A 91 -1.85 -13.08 7.69
CA GLY A 91 -1.56 -13.60 6.35
C GLY A 91 -2.78 -13.79 5.45
N ASN A 92 -3.98 -13.41 5.90
CA ASN A 92 -5.20 -13.51 5.10
C ASN A 92 -5.34 -12.28 4.19
N VAL A 93 -4.60 -12.30 3.09
CA VAL A 93 -4.55 -11.18 2.13
C VAL A 93 -5.89 -11.00 1.41
N GLU A 94 -6.60 -12.08 1.09
CA GLU A 94 -7.88 -12.01 0.39
C GLU A 94 -8.92 -11.22 1.20
N ILE A 95 -9.04 -11.51 2.50
CA ILE A 95 -9.93 -10.74 3.38
C ILE A 95 -9.49 -9.28 3.45
N ALA A 96 -8.18 -9.02 3.55
CA ALA A 96 -7.67 -7.65 3.58
C ALA A 96 -8.07 -6.86 2.32
N VAL A 97 -7.95 -7.47 1.13
CA VAL A 97 -8.37 -6.88 -0.16
C VAL A 97 -9.87 -6.57 -0.14
N LYS A 98 -10.71 -7.54 0.26
CA LYS A 98 -12.18 -7.34 0.37
C LYS A 98 -12.53 -6.17 1.31
N CYS A 99 -11.82 -6.02 2.42
CA CYS A 99 -12.03 -4.91 3.34
C CYS A 99 -11.64 -3.55 2.71
N VAL A 100 -10.51 -3.47 2.01
CA VAL A 100 -10.06 -2.21 1.39
C VAL A 100 -10.82 -1.82 0.12
N ASP A 101 -11.46 -2.78 -0.55
CA ASP A 101 -12.40 -2.52 -1.65
C ASP A 101 -13.64 -1.77 -1.14
N LYS A 102 -14.14 -2.16 0.04
CA LYS A 102 -15.26 -1.50 0.73
C LYS A 102 -14.86 -0.22 1.46
N LEU A 103 -13.56 -0.01 1.71
CA LEU A 103 -13.04 1.16 2.42
C LEU A 103 -13.03 2.40 1.52
N VAL A 104 -14.17 3.09 1.45
CA VAL A 104 -14.30 4.36 0.71
C VAL A 104 -13.86 5.52 1.60
N SER A 105 -12.69 6.10 1.30
CA SER A 105 -12.18 7.28 1.99
C SER A 105 -11.22 8.08 1.11
N ASN A 106 -11.23 9.40 1.26
CA ASN A 106 -10.27 10.33 0.67
C ASN A 106 -9.18 10.77 1.66
N GLU A 107 -9.08 10.15 2.83
CA GLU A 107 -7.97 10.42 3.75
C GLU A 107 -6.67 9.84 3.19
N PRO A 108 -5.55 10.61 3.18
CA PRO A 108 -4.28 10.13 2.62
C PRO A 108 -3.81 8.81 3.23
N GLY A 109 -4.00 8.63 4.55
CA GLY A 109 -3.62 7.39 5.24
C GLY A 109 -4.35 6.17 4.69
N HIS A 110 -5.66 6.29 4.42
CA HIS A 110 -6.44 5.21 3.80
C HIS A 110 -6.01 4.98 2.35
N ILE A 111 -5.80 6.02 1.55
CA ILE A 111 -5.37 5.88 0.14
C ILE A 111 -4.04 5.12 0.07
N TYR A 112 -3.05 5.51 0.87
CA TYR A 112 -1.76 4.81 0.96
C TYR A 112 -1.93 3.37 1.42
N PHE A 113 -2.74 3.14 2.47
CA PHE A 113 -2.98 1.81 3.00
C PHE A 113 -3.66 0.87 1.98
N ARG A 114 -4.62 1.36 1.19
CA ARG A 114 -5.24 0.61 0.09
C ARG A 114 -4.19 0.20 -0.94
N GLY A 115 -3.30 1.12 -1.34
CA GLY A 115 -2.20 0.81 -2.25
C GLY A 115 -1.33 -0.35 -1.75
N MET A 116 -0.89 -0.29 -0.49
CA MET A 116 -0.12 -1.37 0.13
C MET A 116 -0.86 -2.72 0.16
N VAL A 117 -2.16 -2.71 0.45
CA VAL A 117 -2.97 -3.95 0.52
C VAL A 117 -3.16 -4.55 -0.86
N TYR A 118 -3.41 -3.73 -1.89
CA TYR A 118 -3.51 -4.20 -3.27
C TYR A 118 -2.21 -4.81 -3.78
N ALA A 119 -1.05 -4.22 -3.48
CA ALA A 119 0.24 -4.80 -3.84
C ALA A 119 0.41 -6.20 -3.24
N LYS A 120 0.05 -6.35 -1.96
CA LYS A 120 0.08 -7.65 -1.27
C LYS A 120 -0.88 -8.67 -1.89
N GLY A 121 -2.04 -8.20 -2.37
CA GLY A 121 -3.06 -9.02 -3.04
C GLY A 121 -2.79 -9.29 -4.52
N GLY A 122 -1.62 -8.94 -5.06
CA GLY A 122 -1.30 -9.14 -6.47
C GLY A 122 -2.00 -8.17 -7.43
N ARG A 123 -2.75 -7.19 -6.92
CA ARG A 123 -3.42 -6.14 -7.70
C ARG A 123 -2.47 -4.96 -7.92
N TYR A 124 -1.40 -5.21 -8.67
CA TYR A 124 -0.28 -4.27 -8.81
C TYR A 124 -0.69 -2.95 -9.47
N ALA A 125 -1.51 -2.98 -10.52
CA ALA A 125 -2.00 -1.77 -11.17
C ALA A 125 -2.84 -0.89 -10.22
N ASP A 126 -3.75 -1.50 -9.45
CA ASP A 126 -4.56 -0.79 -8.45
C ASP A 126 -3.69 -0.21 -7.34
N SER A 127 -2.64 -0.92 -6.93
CA SER A 127 -1.64 -0.42 -5.98
C SER A 127 -1.00 0.87 -6.49
N ILE A 128 -0.40 0.81 -7.70
CA ILE A 128 0.28 1.97 -8.30
C ILE A 128 -0.66 3.16 -8.44
N ARG A 129 -1.90 2.94 -8.89
CA ARG A 129 -2.92 4.00 -8.98
C ARG A 129 -3.13 4.72 -7.64
N HIS A 130 -3.24 3.96 -6.54
CA HIS A 130 -3.45 4.51 -5.21
C HIS A 130 -2.19 5.18 -4.64
N LEU A 131 -1.00 4.62 -4.88
CA LEU A 131 0.26 5.22 -4.47
C LEU A 131 0.53 6.54 -5.20
N ILE A 132 0.24 6.61 -6.50
CA ILE A 132 0.30 7.87 -7.28
C ILE A 132 -0.69 8.89 -6.72
N LYS A 133 -1.96 8.49 -6.49
CA LYS A 133 -2.97 9.38 -5.89
C LYS A 133 -2.50 9.90 -4.52
N TYR A 134 -1.88 9.05 -3.70
CA TYR A 134 -1.30 9.48 -2.43
C TYR A 134 -0.16 10.49 -2.62
N ASN A 135 0.79 10.21 -3.52
CA ASN A 135 1.92 11.11 -3.78
C ASN A 135 1.46 12.49 -4.30
N GLN A 136 0.39 12.54 -5.10
CA GLN A 136 -0.22 13.79 -5.54
C GLN A 136 -0.78 14.63 -4.37
N MET A 137 -1.23 13.99 -3.29
CA MET A 137 -1.72 14.66 -2.08
C MET A 137 -0.60 14.97 -1.07
N ARG A 138 0.40 14.10 -0.98
CA ARG A 138 1.55 14.16 -0.06
C ARG A 138 2.83 14.02 -0.87
N LYS A 139 3.22 15.14 -1.47
CA LYS A 139 4.43 15.23 -2.29
C LYS A 139 5.66 14.91 -1.46
N ASN A 140 6.70 14.39 -2.11
CA ASN A 140 8.02 14.15 -1.52
C ASN A 140 8.00 13.17 -0.32
N ASP A 141 7.08 12.20 -0.29
CA ASP A 141 7.19 11.07 0.63
C ASP A 141 8.01 9.95 0.01
N TYR A 142 9.27 9.82 0.42
CA TYR A 142 10.18 8.78 -0.07
C TYR A 142 9.60 7.37 0.10
N LYS A 143 8.77 7.13 1.13
CA LYS A 143 8.19 5.81 1.38
C LYS A 143 7.27 5.41 0.25
N THR A 144 6.53 6.35 -0.32
CA THR A 144 5.62 6.06 -1.43
C THR A 144 6.39 5.62 -2.66
N TRP A 145 7.49 6.31 -2.98
CA TRP A 145 8.38 5.92 -4.08
C TRP A 145 9.04 4.56 -3.85
N LYS A 146 9.47 4.28 -2.62
CA LYS A 146 9.94 2.94 -2.23
C LYS A 146 8.86 1.87 -2.42
N GLU A 147 7.61 2.14 -2.02
CA GLU A 147 6.50 1.19 -2.21
C GLU A 147 6.12 1.02 -3.69
N ILE A 148 6.24 2.07 -4.52
CA ILE A 148 6.06 1.96 -5.98
C ILE A 148 7.11 0.99 -6.55
N GLY A 149 8.39 1.16 -6.21
CA GLY A 149 9.46 0.25 -6.64
C GLY A 149 9.20 -1.19 -6.20
N ASN A 150 8.90 -1.40 -4.91
CA ASN A 150 8.56 -2.74 -4.39
C ASN A 150 7.33 -3.36 -5.10
N THR A 151 6.35 -2.56 -5.51
CA THR A 151 5.16 -3.03 -6.22
C THR A 151 5.53 -3.55 -7.61
N PHE A 152 6.38 -2.82 -8.36
CA PHE A 152 6.88 -3.29 -9.65
C PHE A 152 7.76 -4.54 -9.51
N LEU A 153 8.63 -4.58 -8.51
CA LEU A 153 9.46 -5.76 -8.24
C LEU A 153 8.61 -6.99 -7.88
N SER A 154 7.57 -6.80 -7.06
CA SER A 154 6.62 -7.88 -6.73
C SER A 154 5.83 -8.35 -7.95
N CYS A 155 5.47 -7.43 -8.84
CA CYS A 155 4.84 -7.73 -10.13
C CYS A 155 5.78 -8.57 -10.99
N TYR A 156 7.05 -8.13 -11.15
CA TYR A 156 8.09 -8.88 -11.86
C TYR A 156 8.20 -10.31 -11.32
N HIS A 157 8.41 -10.47 -10.01
CA HIS A 157 8.53 -11.79 -9.43
C HIS A 157 7.26 -12.63 -9.65
N THR A 158 6.06 -12.07 -9.58
CA THR A 158 4.84 -12.88 -9.84
C THR A 158 4.71 -13.30 -11.30
N LEU A 159 5.21 -12.50 -12.24
CA LEU A 159 5.22 -12.84 -13.66
C LEU A 159 6.28 -13.89 -13.99
N PHE A 160 7.45 -13.78 -13.39
CA PHE A 160 8.62 -14.61 -13.72
C PHE A 160 8.85 -15.78 -12.74
N ALA A 161 8.21 -15.80 -11.57
CA ALA A 161 8.21 -16.91 -10.60
C ALA A 161 7.15 -17.98 -10.90
N LYS A 162 6.65 -18.07 -12.15
CA LYS A 162 5.88 -19.24 -12.60
C LYS A 162 6.81 -20.44 -12.84
N LYS A 163 7.43 -20.92 -11.76
CA LYS A 163 7.85 -22.30 -11.49
C LYS A 163 8.20 -22.36 -10.00
N ASP A 164 7.28 -22.94 -9.23
CA ASP A 164 7.42 -23.41 -7.85
C ASP A 164 7.02 -22.48 -6.67
N SER A 165 5.83 -22.81 -6.15
CA SER A 165 5.35 -22.73 -4.76
C SER A 165 4.45 -21.56 -4.32
N GLU A 166 3.33 -21.95 -3.69
CA GLU A 166 2.22 -21.15 -3.15
C GLU A 166 2.53 -20.46 -1.81
N GLN A 167 3.77 -20.02 -1.57
CA GLN A 167 4.09 -19.21 -0.41
C GLN A 167 4.83 -17.95 -0.82
N PHE A 168 4.38 -16.83 -0.28
CA PHE A 168 4.95 -15.49 -0.45
C PHE A 168 6.48 -15.54 -0.59
N PRO A 169 7.06 -15.05 -1.70
CA PRO A 169 8.49 -14.97 -1.79
C PRO A 169 8.95 -13.87 -0.83
N ILE A 170 9.42 -14.29 0.34
CA ILE A 170 10.59 -13.65 0.93
C ILE A 170 11.64 -13.67 -0.18
N TYR A 171 12.17 -12.50 -0.53
CA TYR A 171 13.25 -12.33 -1.51
C TYR A 171 14.22 -13.50 -1.41
N LYS A 172 14.21 -14.36 -2.44
CA LYS A 172 15.21 -15.39 -2.64
C LYS A 172 16.08 -14.88 -3.79
N PRO A 173 17.37 -14.58 -3.55
CA PRO A 173 18.29 -14.06 -4.57
C PRO A 173 18.63 -15.07 -5.68
N ASP A 174 17.98 -16.23 -5.74
CA ASP A 174 18.34 -17.34 -6.63
C ASP A 174 17.70 -17.26 -8.03
N THR A 175 17.01 -16.16 -8.35
CA THR A 175 16.43 -15.93 -9.69
C THR A 175 17.11 -14.73 -10.31
N THR A 176 17.99 -14.95 -11.28
CA THR A 176 18.67 -13.87 -12.01
C THR A 176 17.65 -12.88 -12.54
N LEU A 177 17.71 -11.62 -12.09
CA LEU A 177 16.78 -10.59 -12.51
C LEU A 177 17.12 -10.16 -13.93
N LYS A 178 16.13 -10.23 -14.82
CA LYS A 178 16.27 -9.73 -16.18
C LYS A 178 16.12 -8.20 -16.18
N ASN A 179 16.98 -7.53 -16.95
CA ASN A 179 16.79 -6.13 -17.30
C ASN A 179 15.52 -5.99 -18.17
N THR A 180 14.42 -5.60 -17.55
CA THR A 180 13.10 -5.46 -18.18
C THR A 180 12.54 -4.10 -17.80
N PHE A 181 11.61 -3.57 -18.58
CA PHE A 181 11.01 -2.27 -18.28
C PHE A 181 10.41 -2.19 -16.85
N ILE A 182 9.87 -3.30 -16.32
CA ILE A 182 9.37 -3.38 -14.94
C ILE A 182 10.50 -3.23 -13.91
N THR A 183 11.63 -3.92 -14.08
CA THR A 183 12.78 -3.82 -13.16
C THR A 183 13.46 -2.46 -13.28
N GLN A 184 13.49 -1.87 -14.48
CA GLN A 184 14.00 -0.52 -14.70
C GLN A 184 13.14 0.55 -14.00
N ILE A 185 11.80 0.48 -14.09
CA ILE A 185 10.91 1.39 -13.35
C ILE A 185 11.07 1.20 -11.84
N SER A 186 11.24 -0.05 -11.38
CA SER A 186 11.53 -0.33 -9.97
C SER A 186 12.80 0.38 -9.51
N LEU A 187 13.88 0.25 -10.28
CA LEU A 187 15.17 0.88 -9.99
C LEU A 187 15.04 2.42 -9.97
N LEU A 188 14.37 3.01 -10.97
CA LEU A 188 14.09 4.45 -11.00
C LEU A 188 13.33 4.93 -9.76
N SER A 189 12.34 4.16 -9.32
CA SER A 189 11.53 4.50 -8.15
C SER A 189 12.35 4.45 -6.86
N PHE A 190 13.31 3.52 -6.74
CA PHE A 190 14.22 3.48 -5.60
C PHE A 190 15.22 4.63 -5.60
N HIS A 191 15.80 4.96 -6.75
CA HIS A 191 16.65 6.15 -6.90
C HIS A 191 15.89 7.43 -6.51
N ARG A 192 14.64 7.58 -6.97
CA ARG A 192 13.78 8.71 -6.57
C ARG A 192 13.50 8.73 -5.08
N ALA A 193 13.23 7.57 -4.47
CA ALA A 193 13.05 7.46 -3.03
C ALA A 193 14.31 7.89 -2.27
N LEU A 194 15.48 7.44 -2.72
CA LEU A 194 16.77 7.80 -2.13
C LEU A 194 17.00 9.31 -2.22
N ASN A 195 16.79 9.93 -3.40
CA ASN A 195 16.99 11.36 -3.56
C ASN A 195 16.05 12.19 -2.66
N ILE A 196 14.76 11.87 -2.62
CA ILE A 196 13.82 12.57 -1.72
C ILE A 196 14.28 12.45 -0.26
N MET A 197 14.77 11.27 0.12
CA MET A 197 15.25 11.00 1.46
C MET A 197 16.51 11.81 1.81
N THR A 198 17.42 12.02 0.86
CA THR A 198 18.68 12.75 1.06
C THR A 198 18.55 14.27 0.92
N ILE A 199 17.60 14.77 0.14
CA ILE A 199 17.30 16.22 0.08
C ILE A 199 16.62 16.71 1.36
N SER A 200 15.85 15.83 2.02
CA SER A 200 15.13 16.21 3.24
C SER A 200 16.11 16.47 4.40
N GLU A 201 15.93 17.55 5.14
CA GLU A 201 16.71 17.82 6.35
C GLU A 201 16.25 16.89 7.49
N TRP A 202 17.02 15.84 7.76
CA TRP A 202 16.82 14.99 8.92
C TRP A 202 17.56 15.57 10.13
N SER A 203 16.93 15.49 11.31
CA SER A 203 17.57 15.93 12.55
C SER A 203 18.65 14.93 12.97
N ASP A 204 19.90 15.27 12.69
CA ASP A 204 21.08 14.50 13.12
C ASP A 204 21.33 14.61 14.63
N SER A 205 20.78 15.64 15.27
CA SER A 205 20.88 15.84 16.72
C SER A 205 20.04 14.85 17.54
N VAL A 206 19.04 14.21 16.94
CA VAL A 206 18.19 13.23 17.62
C VAL A 206 18.59 11.81 17.23
N SER A 207 19.27 11.09 18.13
CA SER A 207 19.79 9.73 17.90
C SER A 207 18.76 8.75 17.33
N PHE A 208 17.50 8.80 17.79
CA PHE A 208 16.43 7.95 17.27
C PHE A 208 16.08 8.26 15.81
N VAL A 209 16.05 9.55 15.43
CA VAL A 209 15.75 10.01 14.07
C VAL A 209 16.89 9.61 13.14
N TYR A 210 18.13 9.88 13.53
CA TYR A 210 19.32 9.47 12.80
C TYR A 210 19.38 7.95 12.59
N SER A 211 19.16 7.16 13.66
CA SER A 211 19.15 5.69 13.57
C SER A 211 18.07 5.16 12.62
N ARG A 212 16.90 5.82 12.57
CA ARG A 212 15.84 5.49 11.62
C ARG A 212 16.21 5.88 10.19
N PHE A 213 16.81 7.06 10.00
CA PHE A 213 17.31 7.52 8.71
C PHE A 213 18.32 6.52 8.14
N THR A 214 19.41 6.25 8.86
CA THR A 214 20.48 5.34 8.42
C THR A 214 19.95 3.96 8.06
N ARG A 215 19.05 3.41 8.88
CA ARG A 215 18.45 2.09 8.62
C ARG A 215 17.56 2.09 7.37
N GLU A 216 16.75 3.12 7.14
CA GLU A 216 15.88 3.17 5.96
C GLU A 216 16.69 3.48 4.69
N LYS A 217 17.70 4.36 4.77
CA LYS A 217 18.64 4.64 3.68
C LYS A 217 19.35 3.36 3.23
N ALA A 218 19.96 2.63 4.17
CA ALA A 218 20.63 1.37 3.89
C ALA A 218 19.71 0.26 3.34
N LYS A 219 18.38 0.36 3.51
CA LYS A 219 17.45 -0.57 2.85
C LYS A 219 17.23 -0.20 1.40
N ILE A 220 17.09 1.10 1.10
CA ILE A 220 16.90 1.58 -0.27
C ILE A 220 18.18 1.37 -1.09
N GLU A 221 19.35 1.69 -0.52
CA GLU A 221 20.64 1.46 -1.17
C GLU A 221 20.86 -0.02 -1.50
N ARG A 222 20.49 -0.94 -0.59
CA ARG A 222 20.53 -2.38 -0.91
C ARG A 222 19.63 -2.74 -2.08
N LEU A 223 18.38 -2.27 -2.11
CA LEU A 223 17.47 -2.54 -3.23
C LEU A 223 17.99 -1.99 -4.57
N ILE A 224 18.72 -0.86 -4.54
CA ILE A 224 19.38 -0.29 -5.73
C ILE A 224 20.54 -1.19 -6.15
N ASN A 225 21.46 -1.48 -5.23
CA ASN A 225 22.63 -2.30 -5.50
C ASN A 225 22.24 -3.70 -6.00
N ASP A 226 21.26 -4.35 -5.37
CA ASP A 226 20.78 -5.67 -5.76
C ASP A 226 20.25 -5.67 -7.21
N LEU A 227 19.64 -4.58 -7.68
CA LEU A 227 19.17 -4.46 -9.07
C LEU A 227 20.30 -4.12 -10.05
N GLU A 228 21.22 -3.26 -9.65
CA GLU A 228 22.35 -2.84 -10.48
C GLU A 228 23.38 -3.97 -10.66
N GLU A 229 23.63 -4.76 -9.61
CA GLU A 229 24.49 -5.96 -9.66
C GLU A 229 23.91 -7.05 -10.58
N GLU A 230 22.58 -7.16 -10.66
CA GLU A 230 21.87 -8.03 -11.60
C GLU A 230 21.82 -7.46 -13.04
N GLY A 231 22.44 -6.30 -13.28
CA GLY A 231 22.57 -5.69 -14.61
C GLY A 231 21.36 -4.89 -15.09
N VAL A 232 20.49 -4.44 -14.18
CA VAL A 232 19.36 -3.57 -14.52
C VAL A 232 19.85 -2.13 -14.77
N VAL A 233 19.53 -1.58 -15.95
CA VAL A 233 19.97 -0.23 -16.36
C VAL A 233 18.80 0.74 -16.35
N LYS A 234 18.82 1.74 -15.46
CA LYS A 234 17.69 2.67 -15.27
C LYS A 234 17.49 3.64 -16.43
N GLU A 235 18.55 4.01 -17.14
CA GLU A 235 18.52 4.99 -18.25
C GLU A 235 17.70 4.48 -19.44
N GLU A 236 17.67 3.17 -19.65
CA GLU A 236 16.93 2.54 -20.74
C GLU A 236 15.42 2.78 -20.63
N ALA A 237 14.88 2.87 -19.41
CA ALA A 237 13.46 3.15 -19.20
C ALA A 237 13.01 4.51 -19.78
N TYR A 238 13.90 5.49 -19.88
CA TYR A 238 13.59 6.79 -20.50
C TYR A 238 13.57 6.73 -22.03
N VAL A 239 14.29 5.79 -22.63
CA VAL A 239 14.30 5.55 -24.07
C VAL A 239 13.00 4.86 -24.48
N PHE A 240 12.56 3.87 -23.70
CA PHE A 240 11.27 3.18 -23.90
C PHE A 240 10.05 4.12 -23.82
N GLY A 241 10.13 5.22 -23.07
CA GLY A 241 9.07 6.23 -22.98
C GLY A 241 8.96 7.19 -24.18
N GLY A 242 9.89 7.14 -25.13
CA GLY A 242 9.98 8.07 -26.26
C GLY A 242 9.67 7.47 -27.65
N SER A 243 9.66 6.15 -27.78
CA SER A 243 9.40 5.46 -29.06
C SER A 243 7.97 4.91 -29.12
N ASP A 244 7.24 5.24 -30.19
CA ASP A 244 5.95 4.63 -30.58
C ASP A 244 6.10 3.16 -31.03
N GLU A 245 6.99 2.38 -30.41
CA GLU A 245 7.15 0.97 -30.73
C GLU A 245 6.06 0.12 -30.03
N PRO A 246 5.22 -0.60 -30.80
CA PRO A 246 4.04 -1.27 -30.29
C PRO A 246 4.36 -2.40 -29.30
N ASP A 247 5.48 -3.09 -29.45
CA ASP A 247 5.74 -4.33 -28.70
C ASP A 247 6.03 -4.13 -27.20
N SER A 248 6.44 -2.92 -26.76
CA SER A 248 6.74 -2.63 -25.33
C SER A 248 5.55 -2.09 -24.54
N LYS A 249 4.65 -1.33 -25.20
CA LYS A 249 3.41 -0.80 -24.62
C LYS A 249 2.40 -1.92 -24.34
N ILE A 250 2.43 -2.95 -25.19
CA ILE A 250 1.51 -4.08 -25.22
C ILE A 250 1.60 -4.98 -23.98
N ASP A 251 2.70 -4.98 -23.21
CA ASP A 251 2.83 -5.86 -22.04
C ASP A 251 2.42 -5.23 -20.71
N LEU A 252 2.55 -3.91 -20.55
CA LEU A 252 2.09 -3.24 -19.33
C LEU A 252 0.58 -3.03 -19.26
N GLU A 253 -0.06 -2.76 -20.39
CA GLU A 253 -1.52 -2.63 -20.46
C GLU A 253 -2.21 -3.96 -20.15
N LYS A 254 -1.63 -5.09 -20.60
CA LYS A 254 -2.09 -6.44 -20.22
C LYS A 254 -2.00 -6.71 -18.72
N LEU A 255 -1.07 -6.04 -18.03
CA LEU A 255 -0.92 -6.09 -16.57
C LEU A 255 -1.80 -5.06 -15.84
N GLY A 256 -2.61 -4.30 -16.58
CA GLY A 256 -3.52 -3.28 -16.06
C GLY A 256 -2.87 -1.93 -15.78
N PHE A 257 -1.58 -1.74 -16.09
CA PHE A 257 -0.93 -0.45 -15.92
C PHE A 257 -1.32 0.50 -17.06
N GLU A 258 -2.06 1.55 -16.71
CA GLU A 258 -2.41 2.64 -17.63
C GLU A 258 -1.16 3.47 -17.99
N GLY A 259 -1.04 3.85 -19.27
CA GLY A 259 0.08 4.64 -19.77
C GLY A 259 0.32 5.95 -19.01
N GLU A 260 -0.75 6.62 -18.54
CA GLU A 260 -0.63 7.85 -17.74
C GLU A 260 0.05 7.62 -16.39
N MET A 261 -0.12 6.44 -15.77
CA MET A 261 0.59 6.10 -14.52
C MET A 261 2.10 5.98 -14.75
N ILE A 262 2.48 5.31 -15.84
CA ILE A 262 3.89 5.13 -16.21
C ILE A 262 4.53 6.46 -16.56
N LYS A 263 3.83 7.27 -17.38
CA LYS A 263 4.27 8.60 -17.76
C LYS A 263 4.49 9.50 -16.54
N TYR A 264 3.57 9.48 -15.57
CA TYR A 264 3.71 10.20 -14.31
C TYR A 264 4.99 9.81 -13.57
N ILE A 265 5.24 8.50 -13.41
CA ILE A 265 6.44 7.98 -12.72
C ILE A 265 7.72 8.43 -13.43
N LEU A 266 7.79 8.25 -14.74
CA LEU A 266 8.97 8.64 -15.53
C LEU A 266 9.23 10.15 -15.46
N MET A 267 8.19 10.98 -15.55
CA MET A 267 8.32 12.44 -15.44
C MET A 267 8.86 12.89 -14.07
N GLU A 268 8.31 12.35 -12.99
CA GLU A 268 8.76 12.67 -11.62
C GLU A 268 10.18 12.19 -11.33
N CYS A 269 10.57 11.02 -11.86
CA CYS A 269 11.94 10.53 -11.73
C CYS A 269 12.92 11.38 -12.55
N ARG A 270 12.54 11.85 -13.75
CA ARG A 270 13.40 12.68 -14.60
C ARG A 270 13.63 14.08 -14.03
N ALA A 271 12.63 14.67 -13.39
CA ALA A 271 12.76 15.97 -12.72
C ALA A 271 13.83 15.93 -11.61
N SER A 272 13.98 14.78 -10.94
CA SER A 272 15.04 14.50 -9.96
C SER A 272 16.45 14.64 -10.56
N VAL A 273 16.68 13.93 -11.67
CA VAL A 273 17.99 13.85 -12.33
C VAL A 273 18.44 15.23 -12.82
N ASN A 274 17.51 16.02 -13.36
CA ASN A 274 17.83 17.38 -13.81
C ASN A 274 18.18 18.31 -12.63
N SER A 275 17.52 18.16 -11.48
CA SER A 275 17.87 18.94 -10.28
C SER A 275 19.22 18.54 -9.69
N GLU A 276 19.54 17.25 -9.66
CA GLU A 276 20.83 16.71 -9.19
C GLU A 276 21.98 17.17 -10.11
N ARG A 277 21.80 17.08 -11.43
CA ARG A 277 22.80 17.51 -12.41
C ARG A 277 23.10 19.00 -12.34
N MET A 278 22.08 19.85 -12.14
CA MET A 278 22.31 21.29 -11.93
C MET A 278 23.00 21.61 -10.61
N ALA A 279 22.74 20.85 -9.54
CA ALA A 279 23.42 21.02 -8.26
C ALA A 279 24.91 20.62 -8.35
N GLU A 280 25.22 19.50 -9.01
CA GLU A 280 26.61 19.07 -9.25
C GLU A 280 27.40 20.05 -10.13
N GLU A 281 26.77 20.65 -11.14
CA GLU A 281 27.38 21.67 -12.00
C GLU A 281 27.63 22.98 -11.23
N GLN A 282 26.76 23.34 -10.28
CA GLN A 282 26.96 24.49 -9.38
C GLN A 282 28.08 24.25 -8.37
N GLU A 283 28.18 23.06 -7.76
CA GLU A 283 29.28 22.72 -6.84
C GLU A 283 30.64 22.67 -7.56
N LYS A 284 30.69 22.11 -8.77
CA LYS A 284 31.93 22.11 -9.59
C LYS A 284 32.37 23.52 -9.97
N SER A 285 31.41 24.42 -10.22
CA SER A 285 31.69 25.83 -10.53
C SER A 285 32.14 26.62 -9.28
N ALA A 286 31.62 26.28 -8.10
CA ALA A 286 32.00 26.90 -6.84
C ALA A 286 33.37 26.42 -6.31
N GLY A 287 33.77 25.18 -6.59
CA GLY A 287 35.08 24.62 -6.22
C GLY A 287 36.24 25.02 -7.14
N GLN A 288 35.99 25.78 -8.21
CA GLN A 288 36.98 26.28 -9.15
C GLN A 288 37.32 27.78 -8.96
N LEU A 289 36.76 28.43 -7.92
CA LEU A 289 37.03 29.81 -7.49
C LEU A 289 37.90 29.82 -6.22
#